data_AF-A0A528U4Q4-F1
#
_entry.id   AF-A0A528U4Q4-F1
#
_cell.length_a   1.000
_cell.length_b   1.000
_cell.length_c   1.000
_cell.angle_alpha   90.00
_cell.angle_beta   90.00
_cell.angle_gamma   90.00
#
_symmetry.space_group_name_H-M   'P 1'
#
loop_
_entity.id
_entity.type
_entity.pdbx_description
1 polymer ?
#
loop_
_entity_poly.entity_id
_entity_poly.type
_entity_poly.pdbx_seq_one_letter_code
_entity_poly.pdbx_strand_id
1 'polypeptide(L)' 'EWQTVGSLQRRLRNCMIGVRAEPFAFSAPELVELELHLMERARGVLVETPAVRP' A
#
# COMPACT_ATOMS: atom_id res chain seq x y z
N GLU A 1 4.16 -9.02 -10.82
CA GLU A 1 4.46 -7.82 -11.66
C GLU A 1 5.73 -7.05 -11.27
N TRP A 2 6.29 -7.20 -10.06
CA TRP A 2 7.54 -6.54 -9.66
C TRP A 2 8.63 -7.56 -9.35
N GLN A 3 9.87 -7.27 -9.74
CA GLN A 3 11.04 -8.13 -9.50
C GLN A 3 11.81 -7.74 -8.22
N THR A 4 11.21 -6.91 -7.37
CA THR A 4 11.79 -6.40 -6.12
C THR A 4 10.70 -6.18 -5.08
N VAL A 5 11.08 -6.12 -3.79
CA VAL A 5 10.17 -5.79 -2.69
C VAL A 5 9.52 -4.43 -2.92
N GLY A 6 8.23 -4.31 -2.57
CA GLY A 6 7.49 -3.06 -2.63
C GLY A 6 6.85 -2.71 -1.29
N SER A 7 6.83 -1.42 -0.95
CA SER A 7 6.12 -0.91 0.21
C SER A 7 4.61 -0.85 -0.01
N LEU A 8 3.84 -0.73 1.07
CA LEU A 8 2.41 -0.50 1.01
C LEU A 8 2.08 0.79 0.22
N GLN A 9 2.79 1.89 0.46
CA GLN A 9 2.64 3.11 -0.35
C GLN A 9 2.88 2.90 -1.85
N ARG A 10 3.88 2.09 -2.25
CA ARG A 10 4.09 1.75 -3.68
C ARG A 10 2.87 1.03 -4.26
N ARG A 11 2.29 0.10 -3.49
CA ARG A 11 1.05 -0.61 -3.88
C ARG A 11 -0.13 0.32 -4.00
N LEU A 12 -0.34 1.21 -3.03
CA LEU A 12 -1.44 2.18 -3.04
C LEU A 12 -1.35 3.14 -4.21
N ARG A 13 -0.15 3.68 -4.48
CA ARG A 13 0.09 4.53 -5.66
C ARG A 13 -0.20 3.80 -6.97
N ASN A 14 0.19 2.53 -7.11
CA ASN A 14 -0.16 1.74 -8.29
C ASN A 14 -1.68 1.50 -8.42
N CYS A 15 -2.40 1.33 -7.31
CA CYS A 15 -3.87 1.28 -7.33
C CYS A 15 -4.48 2.60 -7.83
N MET A 16 -3.96 3.76 -7.39
CA MET A 16 -4.41 5.08 -7.87
C MET A 16 -4.18 5.25 -9.38
N ILE A 17 -3.00 4.87 -9.87
CA ILE A 17 -2.69 4.87 -11.31
C ILE A 17 -3.68 3.96 -12.07
N GLY A 18 -3.99 2.78 -11.52
CA GLY A 18 -4.93 1.83 -12.12
C GLY A 18 -6.35 2.39 -12.33
N VAL A 19 -6.78 3.32 -11.48
CA VAL A 19 -8.06 4.04 -11.61
C VAL A 19 -7.91 5.42 -12.26
N ARG A 20 -6.75 5.75 -12.83
CA ARG A 20 -6.43 7.01 -13.50
C ARG A 20 -6.52 8.25 -12.60
N ALA A 21 -6.18 8.10 -11.32
CA ALA A 21 -6.04 9.21 -10.38
C ALA A 21 -4.57 9.68 -10.27
N GLU A 22 -4.36 10.96 -9.95
CA GLU A 22 -3.04 11.49 -9.63
C GLU A 22 -2.53 10.89 -8.30
N PRO A 23 -1.38 10.19 -8.27
CA PRO A 23 -0.89 9.58 -7.03
C PRO A 23 -0.33 10.62 -6.06
N PHE A 24 -0.70 10.52 -4.78
CA PHE A 24 -0.08 11.32 -3.73
C PHE A 24 1.44 11.09 -3.65
N ALA A 25 2.17 12.11 -3.19
CA ALA A 25 3.59 12.00 -2.89
C ALA A 25 3.84 10.91 -1.83
N PHE A 26 5.02 10.28 -1.87
CA PHE A 26 5.40 9.35 -0.80
C PHE A 26 5.41 10.09 0.54
N SER A 27 4.94 9.43 1.59
CA SER A 27 4.78 9.99 2.94
C SER A 27 3.83 11.19 3.03
N ALA A 28 3.03 11.48 2.00
CA ALA A 28 1.94 12.46 2.11
C ALA A 28 0.95 12.02 3.20
N PRO A 29 0.36 12.97 3.96
CA PRO A 29 -0.57 12.65 5.04
C PRO A 29 -1.71 11.70 4.60
N GLU A 30 -2.23 11.89 3.40
CA GLU A 30 -3.33 11.08 2.84
C GLU A 30 -2.95 9.60 2.69
N LEU A 31 -1.70 9.30 2.32
CA LEU A 31 -1.23 7.91 2.27
C LEU A 31 -1.01 7.35 3.66
N VAL A 32 -0.46 8.13 4.60
CA VAL A 32 -0.22 7.67 5.98
C VAL A 32 -1.54 7.35 6.69
N GLU A 33 -2.54 8.22 6.54
CA GLU A 33 -3.88 8.00 7.07
C GLU A 33 -4.55 6.76 6.46
N LEU A 34 -4.39 6.55 5.14
CA LEU A 34 -4.90 5.36 4.46
C LEU A 34 -4.19 4.08 4.91
N GLU A 35 -2.87 4.12 5.13
CA GLU A 35 -2.12 2.99 5.70
C GLU A 35 -2.65 2.63 7.09
N LEU A 36 -2.86 3.62 7.97
CA LEU A 36 -3.45 3.40 9.29
C LEU A 36 -4.85 2.77 9.19
N HIS A 37 -5.71 3.29 8.32
CA HIS A 37 -7.06 2.74 8.11
C HIS A 37 -7.01 1.28 7.62
N LEU A 38 -6.09 0.94 6.73
CA LEU A 38 -5.96 -0.43 6.22
C LEU A 38 -5.38 -1.39 7.27
N MET A 39 -4.44 -0.94 8.10
CA MET A 39 -3.92 -1.75 9.22
C MET A 39 -4.98 -2.00 10.30
N GLU A 40 -5.81 -1.00 10.59
CA GLU A 40 -6.96 -1.13 11.48
C GLU A 40 -7.94 -2.21 11.01
N ARG A 41 -8.16 -2.31 9.69
CA ARG A 41 -8.98 -3.35 9.07
C ARG A 41 -8.32 -4.74 9.11
N ALA A 42 -7.00 -4.80 9.18
CA ALA A 42 -6.22 -6.04 9.23
C ALA A 42 -6.01 -6.57 10.66
N ARG A 43 -6.63 -5.97 11.69
CA ARG A 43 -6.50 -6.45 13.07
C ARG A 43 -6.89 -7.91 13.21
N GLY A 44 -6.05 -8.65 13.95
CA GLY A 44 -6.20 -10.08 14.17
C GLY A 44 -5.56 -10.95 13.08
N VAL A 45 -5.06 -10.37 11.99
CA VAL A 45 -4.27 -11.07 10.98
C VAL A 45 -2.79 -11.09 11.42
N LEU A 46 -2.11 -12.21 11.21
CA LEU A 46 -0.69 -12.34 11.50
C LEU A 46 0.14 -11.49 10.53
N VAL A 47 1.29 -10.99 10.98
CA VAL A 47 2.25 -10.29 10.13
C VAL A 47 2.94 -11.31 9.22
N GLU A 48 2.80 -11.14 7.91
CA GLU A 48 3.33 -12.06 6.88
C GLU A 48 4.58 -11.53 6.16
N THR A 49 5.17 -10.43 6.60
CA THR A 49 6.24 -9.74 5.86
C THR A 49 7.59 -10.48 5.95
N PRO A 50 8.32 -10.67 4.82
CA PRO A 50 7.96 -10.32 3.45
C PRO A 50 7.06 -11.37 2.79
N ALA A 51 5.93 -10.92 2.24
CA ALA A 51 4.95 -11.79 1.60
C ALA A 51 5.16 -11.87 0.09
N VAL A 52 5.05 -13.07 -0.49
CA VAL A 52 5.09 -13.29 -1.96
C VAL A 52 3.67 -13.20 -2.52
N ARG A 53 3.49 -12.42 -3.60
CA ARG A 53 2.24 -12.23 -4.35
C ARG A 53 2.55 -12.18 -5.86
N PRO A 54 1.61 -12.53 -6.76
CA PRO A 54 1.83 -12.53 -8.22
C PRO A 54 2.24 -11.17 -8.84
#